data_AF-A0A011NK58-F1
#
_entry.id   AF-A0A011NK58-F1
#
_cell.length_a   1.000
_cell.length_b   1.000
_cell.length_c   1.000
_cell.angle_alpha   90.00
_cell.angle_beta   90.00
_cell.angle_gamma   90.00
#
_symmetry.space_group_name_H-M   'P 1'
#
loop_
_entity.id
_entity.type
_entity.pdbx_description
1 polymer ?
#
loop_
_entity_poly.entity_id
_entity_poly.type
_entity_poly.pdbx_seq_one_letter_code
_entity_poly.pdbx_strand_id
1 'polypeptide(L)'
;MWPPHRCKYLRARGHRWLAMLESGKAKSITELAAGEKVDSSHMCRMLNLTTLAPDIVAAILDETLPRHVTVRALAISPPVLWEEQRERIGAVGEELPPAGPAAS
;
A
#
# COMPACT_ATOMS: atom_id res chain seq x y z
N MET A 1 1.03 17.80 3.43
CA MET A 1 2.18 16.95 3.07
C MET A 1 2.61 16.15 4.28
N TRP A 2 2.30 14.85 4.32
CA TRP A 2 2.87 13.97 5.35
C TRP A 2 4.37 13.84 5.10
N PRO A 3 5.20 13.77 6.15
CA PRO A 3 6.64 13.77 5.95
C PRO A 3 7.13 12.39 5.44
N PRO A 4 8.09 12.34 4.50
CA PRO A 4 8.49 11.13 3.74
C PRO A 4 8.86 9.92 4.60
N HIS A 5 9.28 10.14 5.85
CA HIS A 5 9.62 9.08 6.79
C HIS A 5 8.41 8.23 7.22
N ARG A 6 7.19 8.78 7.22
CA ARG A 6 5.99 8.03 7.60
C ARG A 6 5.59 7.01 6.53
N CYS A 7 5.74 7.33 5.25
CA CYS A 7 5.45 6.40 4.16
C CYS A 7 6.39 5.20 4.17
N LYS A 8 7.69 5.44 4.40
CA LYS A 8 8.70 4.39 4.56
C LYS A 8 8.43 3.52 5.78
N TYR A 9 8.07 4.13 6.91
CA TYR A 9 7.72 3.43 8.14
C TYR A 9 6.50 2.52 7.96
N LEU A 10 5.42 3.01 7.38
CA LEU A 10 4.19 2.23 7.18
C LEU A 10 4.41 1.05 6.23
N ARG A 11 5.17 1.24 5.15
CA ARG A 11 5.57 0.14 4.25
C ARG A 11 6.43 -0.89 4.97
N ALA A 12 7.48 -0.46 5.67
CA ALA A 12 8.36 -1.37 6.41
C ALA A 12 7.58 -2.18 7.46
N ARG A 13 6.63 -1.55 8.15
CA ARG A 13 5.77 -2.20 9.13
C ARG A 13 4.83 -3.22 8.49
N GLY A 14 4.17 -2.86 7.38
CA GLY A 14 3.34 -3.78 6.61
C GLY A 14 4.11 -5.00 6.11
N HIS A 15 5.31 -4.80 5.53
CA HIS A 15 6.15 -5.92 5.07
C HIS A 15 6.62 -6.82 6.22
N ARG A 16 6.92 -6.24 7.41
CA ARG A 16 7.25 -7.02 8.61
C ARG A 16 6.07 -7.91 9.04
N TRP A 17 4.85 -7.38 9.03
CA TRP A 17 3.66 -8.15 9.36
C TRP A 17 3.41 -9.27 8.36
N LEU A 18 3.57 -9.01 7.07
CA LEU A 18 3.48 -10.03 6.01
C LEU A 18 4.49 -11.16 6.25
N ALA A 19 5.77 -10.81 6.50
CA ALA A 19 6.81 -11.80 6.76
C ALA A 19 6.54 -12.66 8.00
N MET A 20 5.89 -12.12 9.05
CA MET A 20 5.51 -12.90 10.23
C MET A 20 4.38 -13.89 9.96
N LEU A 21 3.44 -13.54 9.07
CA LEU A 21 2.39 -14.47 8.62
C LEU A 21 2.98 -15.57 7.73
N GLU A 22 3.82 -15.20 6.77
CA GLU A 22 4.46 -16.15 5.84
C GLU A 22 5.41 -17.11 6.57
N SER A 23 6.15 -16.64 7.57
CA SER A 23 7.03 -17.49 8.35
C SER A 23 6.31 -18.32 9.42
N GLY A 24 4.99 -18.20 9.54
CA GLY A 24 4.19 -18.84 10.60
C GLY A 24 4.49 -18.34 12.03
N LYS A 25 5.20 -17.20 12.18
CA LYS A 25 5.43 -16.56 13.49
C LYS A 25 4.13 -16.02 14.09
N ALA A 26 3.16 -15.68 13.25
CA ALA A 26 1.77 -15.49 13.63
C ALA A 26 0.89 -16.43 12.81
N LYS A 27 -0.12 -17.05 13.44
CA LYS A 27 -1.00 -18.05 12.79
C LYS A 27 -2.19 -17.40 12.10
N SER A 28 -2.50 -16.15 12.42
CA SER A 28 -3.59 -15.38 11.80
C SER A 28 -3.39 -13.88 11.94
N ILE A 29 -4.11 -13.12 11.10
CA ILE A 29 -4.18 -11.64 11.21
C ILE A 29 -4.72 -11.22 12.58
N THR A 30 -5.71 -11.93 13.13
CA THR A 30 -6.30 -11.61 14.43
C THR A 30 -5.31 -11.78 15.58
N GLU A 31 -4.54 -12.86 15.57
CA GLU A 31 -3.47 -13.09 16.56
C GLU A 31 -2.38 -12.02 16.45
N LEU A 32 -1.96 -11.71 15.23
CA LEU A 32 -0.94 -10.71 14.99
C LEU A 32 -1.40 -9.31 15.43
N ALA A 33 -2.66 -8.95 15.14
CA ALA A 33 -3.27 -7.69 15.52
C ALA A 33 -3.33 -7.53 17.05
N ALA A 34 -3.71 -8.60 17.76
CA ALA A 34 -3.71 -8.62 19.23
C ALA A 34 -2.28 -8.41 19.80
N GLY A 35 -1.27 -9.06 19.23
CA GLY A 35 0.13 -8.91 19.65
C GLY A 35 0.70 -7.51 19.40
N GLU A 36 0.31 -6.88 18.28
CA GLU A 36 0.75 -5.54 17.88
C GLU A 36 -0.12 -4.41 18.45
N LYS A 37 -1.17 -4.74 19.20
CA LYS A 37 -2.15 -3.82 19.80
C LYS A 37 -2.77 -2.86 18.77
N VAL A 38 -3.07 -3.39 17.59
CA VAL A 38 -3.80 -2.69 16.53
C VAL A 38 -5.07 -3.44 16.22
N ASP A 39 -6.06 -2.77 15.65
CA ASP A 39 -7.28 -3.45 15.23
C ASP A 39 -7.01 -4.31 13.96
N SER A 40 -7.68 -5.46 13.86
CA SER A 40 -7.49 -6.38 12.72
C SER A 40 -7.88 -5.77 11.38
N SER A 41 -8.82 -4.81 11.36
CA SER A 41 -9.24 -4.12 10.13
C SER A 41 -8.17 -3.14 9.63
N HIS A 42 -7.48 -2.47 10.53
CA HIS A 42 -6.36 -1.58 10.29
C HIS A 42 -5.14 -2.37 9.86
N MET A 43 -4.86 -3.48 10.53
CA MET A 43 -3.80 -4.40 10.11
C MET A 43 -4.06 -4.96 8.71
N CYS A 44 -5.27 -5.46 8.44
CA CYS A 44 -5.64 -5.95 7.12
C CYS A 44 -5.51 -4.87 6.04
N ARG A 45 -5.94 -3.63 6.35
CA ARG A 45 -5.74 -2.48 5.46
C ARG A 45 -4.26 -2.21 5.20
N MET A 46 -3.41 -2.24 6.22
CA MET A 46 -1.97 -2.03 6.09
C MET A 46 -1.28 -3.13 5.28
N LEU A 47 -1.69 -4.39 5.46
CA LEU A 47 -1.22 -5.53 4.68
C LEU A 47 -1.63 -5.38 3.22
N ASN A 48 -2.86 -4.95 2.94
CA ASN A 48 -3.31 -4.71 1.57
C ASN A 48 -2.60 -3.50 0.92
N LEU A 49 -2.09 -2.55 1.70
CA LEU A 49 -1.25 -1.46 1.17
C LEU A 49 0.12 -1.96 0.69
N THR A 50 0.65 -3.09 1.17
CA THR A 50 1.95 -3.61 0.69
C THR A 50 1.86 -4.25 -0.68
N THR A 51 0.65 -4.60 -1.14
CA THR A 51 0.41 -5.20 -2.47
C THR A 51 0.06 -4.16 -3.53
N LEU A 52 -0.22 -2.91 -3.12
CA LEU A 52 -0.49 -1.81 -4.04
C LEU A 52 0.79 -1.27 -4.70
N ALA A 53 0.63 -0.74 -5.91
CA ALA A 53 1.68 -0.05 -6.63
C ALA A 53 2.21 1.14 -5.81
N PRO A 54 3.53 1.39 -5.80
CA PRO A 54 4.14 2.41 -4.93
C PRO A 54 3.56 3.82 -5.11
N ASP A 55 3.19 4.19 -6.33
CA ASP A 55 2.56 5.46 -6.71
C ASP A 55 1.16 5.61 -6.10
N ILE A 56 0.38 4.52 -6.05
CA ILE A 56 -0.95 4.51 -5.43
C ILE A 56 -0.83 4.62 -3.91
N VAL A 57 0.15 3.94 -3.31
CA VAL A 57 0.44 4.09 -1.87
C VAL A 57 0.83 5.52 -1.54
N ALA A 58 1.65 6.18 -2.38
CA ALA A 58 1.98 7.59 -2.22
C ALA A 58 0.72 8.46 -2.30
N ALA A 59 -0.15 8.26 -3.31
CA ALA A 59 -1.38 9.02 -3.46
C ALA A 59 -2.37 8.85 -2.29
N ILE A 60 -2.44 7.66 -1.69
CA ILE A 60 -3.21 7.39 -0.47
C ILE A 60 -2.66 8.19 0.71
N LEU A 61 -1.33 8.22 0.86
CA LEU A 61 -0.65 8.86 2.00
C LEU A 61 -0.60 10.39 1.87
N ASP A 62 -0.58 10.90 0.65
CA ASP A 62 -0.60 12.33 0.35
C ASP A 62 -2.01 12.91 0.24
N GLU A 63 -3.06 12.08 0.41
CA GLU A 63 -4.47 12.45 0.25
C GLU A 63 -4.78 13.02 -1.16
N THR A 64 -4.00 12.63 -2.17
CA THR A 64 -4.14 13.08 -3.56
C THR A 64 -4.92 12.10 -4.43
N LEU A 65 -5.51 11.06 -3.83
CA LEU A 65 -6.43 10.18 -4.55
C LEU A 65 -7.57 10.98 -5.18
N PRO A 66 -7.99 10.62 -6.41
CA PRO A 66 -9.18 11.20 -7.01
C PRO A 66 -10.38 11.06 -6.06
N ARG A 67 -11.22 12.10 -5.96
CA ARG A 67 -12.35 12.13 -4.99
C ARG A 67 -13.34 10.97 -5.11
N HIS A 68 -13.39 10.32 -6.28
CA HIS A 68 -14.24 9.17 -6.54
C HIS A 68 -13.61 7.82 -6.11
N VAL A 69 -12.32 7.81 -5.78
CA VAL A 69 -11.56 6.63 -5.34
C VAL A 69 -11.48 6.63 -3.82
N THR A 70 -11.79 5.49 -3.21
CA THR A 70 -11.61 5.30 -1.76
C THR A 70 -10.50 4.29 -1.49
N VAL A 71 -9.73 4.50 -0.43
CA VAL A 71 -8.74 3.53 0.08
C VAL A 71 -9.38 2.16 0.30
N ARG A 72 -10.65 2.15 0.72
CA ARG A 72 -11.43 0.92 0.91
C ARG A 72 -11.65 0.17 -0.40
N ALA A 73 -11.97 0.87 -1.50
CA ALA A 73 -12.13 0.25 -2.82
C ALA A 73 -10.83 -0.38 -3.33
N LEU A 74 -9.68 0.23 -3.01
CA LEU A 74 -8.37 -0.30 -3.38
C LEU A 74 -7.94 -1.49 -2.51
N ALA A 75 -8.32 -1.49 -1.24
CA ALA A 75 -7.87 -2.50 -0.27
C ALA A 75 -8.78 -3.74 -0.15
N ILE A 76 -10.00 -3.77 -0.69
CA ILE A 76 -10.91 -4.93 -0.52
C ILE A 76 -10.45 -6.16 -1.33
N SER A 77 -9.87 -5.95 -2.51
CA SER A 77 -9.27 -7.00 -3.34
C SER A 77 -8.47 -6.32 -4.46
N PRO A 78 -7.22 -5.90 -4.18
CA PRO A 78 -6.38 -5.28 -5.18
C PRO A 78 -6.05 -6.30 -6.28
N PRO A 79 -6.15 -5.93 -7.56
CA PRO A 79 -5.59 -6.73 -8.64
C PRO A 79 -4.12 -7.04 -8.39
N VAL A 80 -3.68 -8.22 -8.82
CA VAL A 80 -2.26 -8.63 -8.64
C VAL A 80 -1.36 -7.75 -9.51
N LEU A 81 -1.83 -7.35 -10.70
CA LEU A 81 -1.09 -6.51 -11.62
C LEU A 81 -1.24 -5.03 -11.26
N TRP A 82 -0.11 -4.32 -11.17
CA TRP A 82 -0.10 -2.89 -10.87
C TRP A 82 -0.76 -2.03 -11.96
N GLU A 83 -0.72 -2.46 -13.21
CA GLU A 83 -1.40 -1.80 -14.33
C GLU A 83 -2.92 -1.79 -14.11
N GLU A 84 -3.50 -2.94 -13.76
CA GLU A 84 -4.92 -3.07 -13.42
C GLU A 84 -5.30 -2.25 -12.17
N GLN A 85 -4.37 -2.08 -11.22
CA GLN A 85 -4.58 -1.17 -10.08
C GLN A 85 -4.66 0.30 -10.52
N ARG A 86 -3.80 0.72 -11.48
CA ARG A 86 -3.80 2.09 -12.04
C ARG A 86 -5.02 2.36 -12.91
N GLU A 87 -5.54 1.36 -13.60
CA GLU A 87 -6.80 1.46 -14.34
C GLU A 87 -7.98 1.72 -13.39
N ARG A 88 -8.03 1.04 -12.23
CA ARG A 88 -9.10 1.22 -11.23
C ARG A 88 -9.18 2.62 -10.63
N ILE A 89 -8.06 3.33 -10.56
CA ILE A 89 -8.05 4.72 -10.07
C ILE A 89 -8.34 5.73 -11.18
N GLY A 90 -8.47 5.27 -12.43
CA GLY A 90 -8.51 6.12 -13.62
C GLY A 90 -7.18 6.84 -13.74
N ALA A 91 -6.24 6.26 -14.50
CA ALA A 91 -4.87 6.73 -14.75
C ALA A 91 -4.61 8.12 -14.18
N VAL A 92 -3.87 8.19 -13.06
CA VAL A 92 -3.35 9.46 -12.52
C VAL A 92 -2.75 10.19 -13.70
N GLY A 93 -3.40 11.26 -14.14
CA GLY A 93 -3.06 11.95 -15.37
C GLY A 93 -1.57 12.26 -15.38
N GLU A 94 -0.90 11.83 -16.46
CA GLU A 94 0.35 12.36 -16.99
C GLU A 94 1.19 13.21 -16.02
N GLU A 95 2.23 12.63 -15.44
CA GLU A 95 3.63 12.99 -15.76
C GLU A 95 4.58 12.00 -15.06
N LEU A 96 4.85 10.87 -15.72
CA LEU A 96 6.06 10.11 -15.43
C LEU A 96 7.19 10.85 -16.16
N PRO A 97 8.17 11.49 -15.49
CA PRO A 97 9.27 12.10 -16.21
C PRO A 97 9.99 11.01 -17.03
N PRO A 98 10.44 11.30 -18.26
CA PRO A 98 11.15 10.32 -19.07
C PRO A 98 12.31 9.80 -18.23
N ALA A 99 12.43 8.48 -18.15
CA ALA A 99 13.63 7.84 -17.63
C ALA A 99 14.82 8.57 -18.25
N GLY A 100 15.55 9.32 -17.42
CA GLY A 100 16.73 10.05 -17.85
C GLY A 100 17.63 9.08 -18.62
N PRO A 101 18.33 9.56 -19.66
CA PRO A 101 19.06 8.68 -20.54
C PRO A 101 20.01 7.82 -19.70
N ALA A 102 19.93 6.52 -19.93
CA ALA A 102 20.94 5.58 -19.47
C ALA A 102 22.30 6.17 -19.85
N ALA A 103 23.18 6.23 -18.86
CA ALA A 103 24.54 6.70 -19.02
C ALA A 103 25.20 6.15 -20.29
N SER A 104 25.78 7.06 -21.08
CA SER A 104 27.08 6.93 -21.74
C SER A 104 27.55 8.32 -22.18
#